data_AF-A0A2V7VBF8-F1
#
_entry.id   AF-A0A2V7VBF8-F1
#
_cell.length_a   1.000
_cell.length_b   1.000
_cell.length_c   1.000
_cell.angle_alpha   90.00
_cell.angle_beta   90.00
_cell.angle_gamma   90.00
#
_symmetry.space_group_name_H-M   'P 1'
#
loop_
_entity.id
_entity.type
_entity.pdbx_description
1 polymer ?
#
loop_
_entity_poly.entity_id
_entity_poly.type
_entity_poly.pdbx_seq_one_letter_code
_entity_poly.pdbx_strand_id
1 'polypeptide(L)'
;MPGSARRFPEGCPVCEKKGLDRSIELPGLRVARCRACGHRVAMHDAEPGPDRDYHEQYDRGTFLEALRATRLRQAGRLIGHLRRHVPDLSGVVDYGAGRGWFLEACRSAGIAPVAGADTSQMAVDGLQASRIEAHRLPGDEGAADVIS
;
A
#
# COMPACT_ATOMS: atom_id res chain seq x y z
N MET A 1 16.99 26.27 4.23
CA MET A 1 18.01 25.21 4.09
C MET A 1 17.75 24.52 2.76
N PRO A 2 18.69 24.49 1.80
CA PRO A 2 18.48 23.74 0.56
C PRO A 2 18.39 22.25 0.93
N GLY A 3 17.19 21.68 0.77
CA GLY A 3 16.92 20.27 1.07
C GLY A 3 17.81 19.38 0.21
N SER A 4 18.47 18.42 0.84
CA SER A 4 19.27 17.43 0.11
C SER A 4 18.37 16.71 -0.89
N ALA A 5 18.64 16.88 -2.19
CA ALA A 5 17.90 16.16 -3.23
C ALA A 5 17.98 14.65 -2.96
N ARG A 6 16.83 13.98 -2.78
CA ARG A 6 16.77 12.52 -2.60
C ARG A 6 17.51 11.85 -3.77
N ARG A 7 18.36 10.86 -3.45
CA ARG A 7 19.13 10.10 -4.43
C ARG A 7 18.60 8.69 -4.49
N PHE A 8 18.53 8.12 -5.70
CA PHE A 8 18.24 6.70 -5.85
C PHE A 8 19.22 5.85 -5.04
N PRO A 9 18.78 4.70 -4.50
CA PRO A 9 19.66 3.76 -3.84
C PRO A 9 20.74 3.28 -4.80
N GLU A 10 21.91 2.91 -4.28
CA GLU A 10 23.03 2.41 -5.09
C GLU A 10 22.74 1.04 -5.75
N GLY A 11 21.80 0.29 -5.17
CA GLY A 11 21.36 -1.02 -5.63
C GLY A 11 19.85 -1.09 -5.85
N CYS A 12 19.41 -2.08 -6.63
CA CYS A 12 18.00 -2.38 -6.80
C CYS A 12 17.41 -2.99 -5.50
N PRO A 13 16.28 -2.49 -4.97
CA PRO A 13 15.68 -3.04 -3.75
C PRO A 13 15.13 -4.47 -3.92
N VAL A 14 14.98 -4.94 -5.16
CA VAL A 14 14.41 -6.27 -5.46
C VAL A 14 15.48 -7.34 -5.71
N CYS A 15 16.55 -7.00 -6.43
CA CYS A 15 17.58 -7.98 -6.79
C CYS A 15 18.97 -7.66 -6.26
N GLU A 16 19.10 -6.55 -5.51
CA GLU A 16 20.32 -6.06 -4.84
C GLU A 16 21.50 -5.73 -5.78
N LYS A 17 21.38 -6.04 -7.08
CA LYS A 17 22.38 -5.71 -8.08
C LYS A 17 22.48 -4.20 -8.27
N LYS A 18 23.73 -3.74 -8.46
CA LYS A 18 24.05 -2.37 -8.84
C LYS A 18 23.58 -2.10 -10.27
N GLY A 19 23.32 -0.83 -10.57
CA GLY A 19 22.95 -0.37 -11.90
C GLY A 19 21.46 -0.06 -12.04
N LEU A 20 21.11 1.14 -11.59
CA LEU A 20 19.83 1.78 -11.86
C LEU A 20 20.02 2.84 -12.96
N ASP A 21 19.37 2.64 -14.10
CA ASP A 21 19.35 3.61 -15.19
C ASP A 21 18.17 4.55 -15.05
N ARG A 22 18.40 5.85 -15.25
CA ARG A 22 17.32 6.81 -15.40
C ARG A 22 16.41 6.38 -16.56
N SER A 23 15.11 6.28 -16.30
CA SER A 23 14.13 5.83 -17.29
C SER A 23 13.07 6.89 -17.60
N ILE A 24 12.57 7.60 -16.60
CA ILE A 24 11.54 8.63 -16.74
C ILE A 24 11.93 9.80 -15.82
N GLU A 25 11.86 11.01 -16.34
CA GLU A 25 11.99 12.24 -15.53
C GLU A 25 10.81 13.16 -15.87
N LEU A 26 10.00 13.46 -14.87
CA LEU A 26 8.88 14.39 -14.91
C LEU A 26 9.06 15.41 -13.77
N PRO A 27 8.43 16.60 -13.84
CA PRO A 27 8.43 17.52 -12.71
C PRO A 27 7.94 16.83 -11.43
N GLY A 28 8.81 16.70 -10.43
CA GLY A 28 8.49 16.09 -9.13
C GLY A 28 8.51 14.56 -9.08
N LEU A 29 8.84 13.87 -10.18
CA LEU A 29 8.95 12.40 -10.24
C LEU A 29 10.11 11.96 -11.13
N ARG A 30 11.01 11.18 -10.56
CA ARG A 30 12.07 10.48 -11.28
C ARG A 30 11.86 8.98 -11.15
N VAL A 31 12.09 8.22 -12.21
CA VAL A 31 12.01 6.76 -12.19
C VAL A 31 13.28 6.15 -12.77
N ALA A 32 13.93 5.27 -12.01
CA ALA A 32 15.06 4.49 -12.48
C ALA A 32 14.66 3.02 -12.70
N ARG A 33 15.28 2.36 -13.68
CA ARG A 33 15.07 0.95 -14.03
C ARG A 33 16.35 0.15 -13.75
N CYS A 34 16.23 -0.96 -13.04
CA CYS A 34 17.33 -1.89 -12.84
C CYS A 34 17.71 -2.58 -14.15
N ARG A 35 19.00 -2.56 -14.50
CA ARG A 35 19.53 -3.25 -15.70
C ARG A 35 19.40 -4.78 -15.62
N ALA A 36 19.42 -5.33 -14.41
CA ALA A 36 19.47 -6.78 -14.20
C ALA A 36 18.09 -7.44 -14.15
N CYS A 37 17.18 -6.95 -13.30
CA CYS A 37 15.84 -7.54 -13.14
C CYS A 37 14.74 -6.73 -13.80
N GLY A 38 15.03 -5.52 -14.31
CA GLY A 38 14.04 -4.65 -14.93
C GLY A 38 13.09 -3.94 -13.98
N HIS A 39 13.19 -4.14 -12.65
CA HIS A 39 12.39 -3.45 -11.65
C HIS A 39 12.55 -1.93 -11.75
N ARG A 40 11.48 -1.18 -11.49
CA ARG A 40 11.46 0.29 -11.55
C ARG A 40 11.29 0.87 -10.15
N VAL A 41 12.18 1.79 -9.80
CA VAL A 41 12.17 2.55 -8.54
C VAL A 41 11.74 3.98 -8.87
N ALA A 42 10.65 4.43 -8.25
CA ALA A 42 10.17 5.79 -8.36
C ALA A 42 10.68 6.64 -7.19
N MET A 43 10.95 7.91 -7.44
CA MET A 43 11.43 8.88 -6.45
C MET A 43 10.75 10.21 -6.68
N HIS A 44 10.11 10.74 -5.65
CA HIS A 44 9.48 12.06 -5.67
C HIS A 44 10.44 13.11 -5.10
N ASP A 45 10.53 14.27 -5.75
CA ASP A 45 11.49 15.33 -5.39
C ASP A 45 11.04 16.17 -4.18
N ALA A 46 9.76 16.11 -3.83
CA ALA A 46 9.20 16.67 -2.61
C ALA A 46 8.15 15.68 -2.08
N GLU A 47 8.17 15.42 -0.77
CA GLU A 47 6.96 14.97 -0.10
C GLU A 47 6.05 16.19 0.02
N PRO A 48 4.84 16.19 -0.57
CA PRO A 48 3.76 16.93 0.05
C PRO A 48 3.73 16.43 1.50
N GLY A 49 3.80 17.35 2.48
CA GLY A 49 3.77 16.96 3.89
C GLY A 49 2.64 15.97 4.17
N PRO A 50 2.80 15.07 5.17
CA PRO A 50 1.99 13.86 5.35
C PRO A 50 0.47 14.06 5.37
N ASP A 51 0.01 15.30 5.55
CA ASP A 51 -1.40 15.65 5.71
C ASP A 51 -2.12 16.18 4.46
N ARG A 52 -1.45 16.47 3.33
CA ARG A 52 -2.02 17.42 2.35
C ARG A 52 -2.74 16.92 1.10
N ASP A 53 -2.74 15.64 0.71
CA ASP A 53 -3.45 15.30 -0.54
C ASP A 53 -3.94 13.86 -0.69
N TYR A 54 -3.92 13.04 0.38
CA TYR A 54 -4.69 11.80 0.32
C TYR A 54 -6.16 12.09 0.63
N HIS A 55 -6.44 12.89 1.66
CA HIS A 55 -7.77 12.95 2.29
C HIS A 55 -8.80 13.86 1.57
N GLU A 56 -8.40 15.00 0.99
CA GLU A 56 -9.35 15.93 0.33
C GLU A 56 -9.98 15.35 -0.94
N GLN A 57 -9.32 14.42 -1.62
CA GLN A 57 -9.86 13.75 -2.81
C GLN A 57 -10.91 12.67 -2.46
N TYR A 58 -10.93 12.16 -1.23
CA TYR A 58 -11.88 11.13 -0.81
C TYR A 58 -13.25 11.67 -0.40
N ASP A 59 -13.41 12.97 -0.14
CA ASP A 59 -14.63 13.47 0.53
C ASP A 59 -15.83 13.74 -0.41
N ARG A 60 -15.77 13.26 -1.65
CA ARG A 60 -16.94 13.21 -2.54
C ARG A 60 -17.65 11.88 -2.31
N GLY A 61 -18.71 11.84 -1.50
CA GLY A 61 -19.38 10.60 -1.08
C GLY A 61 -19.65 9.56 -2.19
N THR A 62 -19.96 9.99 -3.41
CA THR A 62 -20.14 9.12 -4.57
C THR A 62 -18.86 8.39 -5.00
N PHE A 63 -17.69 9.02 -4.83
CA PHE A 63 -16.39 8.40 -5.08
C PHE A 63 -16.08 7.31 -4.06
N LEU A 64 -16.32 7.55 -2.77
CA LEU A 64 -16.09 6.55 -1.74
C LEU A 64 -16.99 5.32 -1.89
N GLU A 65 -18.25 5.53 -2.24
CA GLU A 65 -19.18 4.43 -2.51
C GLU A 65 -18.73 3.61 -3.74
N ALA A 66 -18.38 4.27 -4.84
CA ALA A 66 -17.88 3.61 -6.04
C ALA A 66 -16.55 2.86 -5.77
N LEU A 67 -15.67 3.45 -4.97
CA LEU A 67 -14.42 2.83 -4.55
C LEU A 67 -14.69 1.60 -3.69
N ARG A 68 -15.58 1.71 -2.69
CA ARG A 68 -15.99 0.59 -1.83
C ARG A 68 -16.54 -0.56 -2.65
N ALA A 69 -17.49 -0.29 -3.54
CA ALA A 69 -18.07 -1.30 -4.41
C ALA A 69 -17.00 -2.01 -5.26
N THR A 70 -16.02 -1.25 -5.77
CA THR A 70 -14.91 -1.81 -6.54
C THR A 70 -14.00 -2.68 -5.69
N ARG A 71 -13.62 -2.24 -4.49
CA ARG A 71 -12.79 -3.00 -3.56
C ARG A 71 -13.47 -4.29 -3.11
N LEU A 72 -14.78 -4.28 -2.85
CA LEU A 72 -15.53 -5.49 -2.51
C LEU A 72 -15.60 -6.49 -3.67
N ARG A 73 -15.78 -6.02 -4.92
CA ARG A 73 -15.70 -6.90 -6.10
C ARG A 73 -14.31 -7.53 -6.26
N GLN A 74 -13.26 -6.76 -6.03
CA GLN A 74 -11.88 -7.27 -6.05
C GLN A 74 -11.64 -8.28 -4.93
N ALA A 75 -12.13 -8.00 -3.71
CA ALA A 75 -12.02 -8.89 -2.55
C ALA A 75 -12.58 -10.28 -2.84
N GLY A 76 -13.76 -10.38 -3.45
CA GLY A 76 -14.34 -11.68 -3.82
C GLY A 76 -13.45 -12.50 -4.76
N ARG A 77 -12.80 -11.83 -5.74
CA ARG A 77 -11.86 -12.49 -6.66
C ARG A 77 -10.59 -12.97 -5.94
N LEU A 78 -10.06 -12.15 -5.03
CA LEU A 78 -8.88 -12.47 -4.22
C LEU A 78 -9.16 -13.64 -3.27
N ILE A 79 -10.28 -13.61 -2.54
CA ILE A 79 -10.73 -14.72 -1.67
C ILE A 79 -10.85 -16.02 -2.49
N GLY A 80 -11.44 -15.95 -3.68
CA GLY A 80 -11.53 -17.10 -4.58
C GLY A 80 -10.16 -17.63 -5.04
N HIS A 81 -9.16 -16.75 -5.23
CA HIS A 81 -7.79 -17.18 -5.52
C HIS A 81 -7.13 -17.82 -4.30
N LEU A 82 -7.23 -17.19 -3.13
CA LEU A 82 -6.65 -17.69 -1.90
C LEU A 82 -7.15 -19.10 -1.59
N ARG A 83 -8.46 -19.35 -1.67
CA ARG A 83 -9.04 -20.68 -1.44
C ARG A 83 -8.56 -21.76 -2.40
N ARG A 84 -8.26 -21.40 -3.65
CA ARG A 84 -7.75 -22.37 -4.63
C ARG A 84 -6.31 -22.80 -4.37
N HIS A 85 -5.50 -21.90 -3.81
CA HIS A 85 -4.08 -22.14 -3.55
C HIS A 85 -3.76 -22.48 -2.10
N VAL A 86 -4.68 -22.14 -1.18
CA VAL A 86 -4.60 -22.40 0.25
C VAL A 86 -5.97 -22.98 0.67
N PRO A 87 -6.18 -24.30 0.49
CA PRO A 87 -7.47 -24.94 0.76
C PRO A 87 -7.91 -24.79 2.22
N ASP A 88 -6.94 -24.87 3.14
CA ASP A 88 -7.16 -24.76 4.59
C ASP A 88 -6.83 -23.35 5.10
N LEU A 89 -7.28 -22.32 4.38
CA LEU A 89 -7.04 -20.93 4.76
C LEU A 89 -7.68 -20.61 6.11
N SER A 90 -6.85 -20.66 7.15
CA SER A 90 -7.26 -20.52 8.55
C SER A 90 -7.21 -19.09 9.09
N GLY A 91 -6.87 -18.10 8.27
CA GLY A 91 -6.80 -16.70 8.66
C GLY A 91 -6.12 -15.83 7.60
N VAL A 92 -6.16 -14.51 7.78
CA VAL A 92 -5.52 -13.56 6.86
C VAL A 92 -4.98 -12.32 7.57
N VAL A 93 -3.85 -11.83 7.09
CA VAL A 93 -3.29 -10.51 7.45
C VAL A 93 -3.24 -9.67 6.17
N ASP A 94 -3.69 -8.41 6.26
CA ASP A 94 -3.66 -7.44 5.15
C ASP A 94 -2.73 -6.26 5.48
N TYR A 95 -1.73 -6.02 4.63
CA TYR A 95 -0.78 -4.92 4.76
C TYR A 95 -1.22 -3.76 3.87
N GLY A 96 -1.30 -2.54 4.42
CA GLY A 96 -2.00 -1.44 3.77
C GLY A 96 -3.52 -1.61 3.82
N ALA A 97 -4.02 -2.11 4.96
CA ALA A 97 -5.41 -2.53 5.12
C ALA A 97 -6.43 -1.38 4.96
N GLY A 98 -6.00 -0.11 5.08
CA GLY A 98 -6.83 1.06 4.85
C GLY A 98 -8.15 1.00 5.61
N ARG A 99 -9.27 1.03 4.89
CA ARG A 99 -10.63 0.99 5.47
C ARG A 99 -11.10 -0.42 5.87
N GLY A 100 -10.29 -1.47 5.68
CA GLY A 100 -10.62 -2.83 6.12
C GLY A 100 -11.63 -3.60 5.27
N TRP A 101 -12.11 -3.07 4.15
CA TRP A 101 -13.17 -3.72 3.34
C TRP A 101 -12.79 -5.12 2.85
N PHE A 102 -11.51 -5.38 2.59
CA PHE A 102 -11.06 -6.73 2.23
C PHE A 102 -11.15 -7.69 3.42
N LEU A 103 -10.72 -7.25 4.60
CA LEU A 103 -10.78 -8.03 5.85
C LEU A 103 -12.23 -8.31 6.28
N GLU A 104 -13.13 -7.33 6.11
CA GLU A 104 -14.58 -7.52 6.30
C GLU A 104 -15.12 -8.59 5.35
N ALA A 105 -14.76 -8.52 4.06
CA ALA A 105 -15.18 -9.52 3.07
C ALA A 105 -14.63 -10.92 3.41
N CYS A 106 -13.40 -11.02 3.93
CA CYS A 106 -12.82 -12.28 4.39
C CYS A 106 -13.60 -12.86 5.57
N ARG A 107 -13.93 -12.05 6.58
CA ARG A 107 -14.77 -12.46 7.71
C ARG A 107 -16.14 -12.94 7.24
N SER A 108 -16.80 -12.19 6.35
CA SER A 108 -18.10 -12.58 5.78
C SER A 108 -18.03 -13.86 4.97
N ALA A 109 -16.88 -14.18 4.38
CA ALA A 109 -16.66 -15.44 3.69
C ALA A 109 -16.34 -16.61 4.66
N GLY A 110 -16.19 -16.36 5.97
CA GLY A 110 -15.85 -17.37 6.97
C GLY A 110 -14.34 -17.56 7.18
N ILE A 111 -13.50 -16.65 6.69
CA ILE A 111 -12.06 -16.65 6.99
C ILE A 111 -11.85 -15.87 8.28
N ALA A 112 -11.35 -16.55 9.30
CA ALA A 112 -11.03 -15.96 10.60
C ALA A 112 -9.93 -16.79 11.30
N PRO A 113 -9.00 -16.16 12.04
CA PRO A 113 -8.95 -14.73 12.37
C PRO A 113 -8.53 -13.83 11.20
N VAL A 114 -8.81 -12.52 11.33
CA VAL A 114 -8.35 -11.50 10.39
C VAL A 114 -7.64 -10.38 11.14
N ALA A 115 -6.52 -9.89 10.59
CA ALA A 115 -5.79 -8.76 11.14
C ALA A 115 -5.34 -7.81 10.02
N GLY A 116 -5.16 -6.53 10.35
CA GLY A 116 -4.70 -5.50 9.42
C GLY A 116 -3.45 -4.78 9.92
N ALA A 117 -2.65 -4.28 8.99
CA ALA A 117 -1.53 -3.40 9.28
C ALA A 117 -1.55 -2.20 8.34
N ASP A 118 -1.31 -1.00 8.86
CA ASP A 118 -1.31 0.23 8.06
C ASP A 118 -0.36 1.28 8.68
N THR A 119 0.19 2.18 7.87
CA THR A 119 1.03 3.28 8.34
C THR A 119 0.19 4.47 8.86
N SER A 120 -1.06 4.59 8.38
CA SER A 120 -2.02 5.61 8.79
C SER A 120 -2.70 5.27 10.11
N GLN A 121 -2.55 6.14 11.12
CA GLN A 121 -3.26 5.97 12.40
C GLN A 121 -4.78 5.94 12.21
N MET A 122 -5.31 6.77 11.31
CA MET A 122 -6.75 6.80 11.01
C MET A 122 -7.26 5.45 10.46
N ALA A 123 -6.47 4.78 9.61
CA ALA A 123 -6.83 3.45 9.11
C ALA A 123 -6.85 2.41 10.25
N VAL A 124 -5.82 2.43 11.10
CA VAL A 124 -5.73 1.56 12.28
C VAL A 124 -6.91 1.77 13.23
N ASP A 125 -7.25 3.02 13.54
CA ASP A 125 -8.39 3.36 14.40
C ASP A 125 -9.72 2.84 13.81
N GLY A 126 -9.90 2.98 12.49
CA GLY A 126 -11.08 2.47 11.78
C GLY A 126 -11.22 0.95 11.82
N LEU A 127 -10.11 0.22 11.72
CA LEU A 127 -10.08 -1.24 11.85
C LEU A 127 -10.43 -1.68 13.28
N GLN A 128 -9.85 -1.02 14.28
CA GLN A 128 -10.10 -1.31 15.68
C GLN A 128 -11.57 -1.03 16.06
N ALA A 129 -12.14 0.08 15.57
CA ALA A 129 -13.56 0.39 15.73
C ALA A 129 -14.46 -0.71 15.12
N SER A 130 -14.00 -1.35 14.04
CA SER A 130 -14.66 -2.48 13.38
C SER A 130 -14.35 -3.84 14.05
N ARG A 131 -13.70 -3.83 15.23
CA ARG A 131 -13.27 -5.02 15.98
C ARG A 131 -12.42 -5.97 15.14
N ILE A 132 -11.52 -5.41 14.35
CA ILE A 132 -10.47 -6.12 13.63
C ILE A 132 -9.16 -5.83 14.36
N GLU A 133 -8.36 -6.86 14.61
CA GLU A 133 -7.02 -6.67 15.16
C GLU A 133 -6.19 -5.82 14.19
N ALA A 134 -5.56 -4.75 14.66
CA ALA A 134 -4.84 -3.84 13.80
C ALA A 134 -3.55 -3.32 14.45
N HIS A 135 -2.50 -3.25 13.63
CA HIS A 135 -1.17 -2.80 14.04
C HIS A 135 -0.73 -1.62 13.18
N ARG A 136 -0.25 -0.55 13.83
CA ARG A 136 0.38 0.55 13.11
C ARG A 136 1.80 0.18 12.74
N LEU A 137 2.10 0.23 11.44
CA LEU A 137 3.47 0.09 10.95
C LEU A 137 4.21 1.43 11.12
N PRO A 138 5.51 1.42 11.44
CA PRO A 138 6.31 2.63 11.40
C PRO A 138 6.23 3.20 9.98
N GLY A 139 5.77 4.44 9.86
CA GLY A 139 5.95 5.21 8.64
C GLY A 139 7.37 5.77 8.68
N ASP A 140 8.19 5.48 7.67
CA ASP A 140 9.45 6.18 7.55
C ASP A 140 9.17 7.65 7.25
N GLU A 141 9.59 8.57 8.12
CA GLU A 141 9.66 10.01 7.82
C GLU A 141 10.73 10.33 6.74
N GLY A 142 11.26 9.31 6.04
CA GLY A 142 12.35 9.46 5.09
C GLY A 142 12.53 8.36 4.02
N ALA A 143 11.68 7.32 3.97
CA ALA A 143 11.78 6.25 2.97
C ALA A 143 10.38 5.77 2.57
N ALA A 144 9.79 6.48 1.61
CA ALA A 144 8.70 5.93 0.83
C ALA A 144 9.26 4.88 -0.14
N ASP A 145 9.39 3.63 0.33
CA ASP A 145 9.61 2.49 -0.55
C ASP A 145 8.40 1.54 -0.45
N VAL A 146 7.45 1.79 -1.36
CA VAL A 146 6.45 0.88 -1.93
C VAL A 146 6.20 -0.42 -1.15
N ILE A 147 5.06 -0.52 -0.46
CA ILE A 147 4.40 -1.81 -0.22
C ILE A 147 3.35 -1.96 -1.34
N SER A 148 3.64 -2.82 -2.32
CA SER A 148 2.69 -3.29 -3.34
C SER A 148 2.19 -4.68 -3.01
#